data_AF-A0A963Q435-F1
#
_entry.id   AF-A0A963Q435-F1
#
_cell.length_a   1.000
_cell.length_b   1.000
_cell.length_c   1.000
_cell.angle_alpha   90.00
_cell.angle_beta   90.00
_cell.angle_gamma   90.00
#
_symmetry.space_group_name_H-M   'P 1'
#
loop_
_entity.id
_entity.type
_entity.pdbx_description
1 polymer ?
#
loop_
_entity_poly.entity_id
_entity_poly.type
_entity_poly.pdbx_seq_one_letter_code
_entity_poly.pdbx_strand_id
1 'polypeptide(L)'
;MSYTHLITVDELMELQASGAPLLVFDCSADLADRAKSDAMYTGKHIAGAVRADLERDLSATQAKDAVNGGRHPLPKRELLAQWLQGLGMN
;
A
#
# COMPACT_ATOMS: atom_id res chain seq x y z
N MET A 1 13.99 19.14 2.03
CA MET A 1 14.29 17.85 1.39
C MET A 1 13.47 17.76 0.12
N SER A 2 14.09 17.49 -1.02
CA SER A 2 13.38 17.18 -2.25
C SER A 2 13.09 15.69 -2.24
N TYR A 3 11.83 15.30 -2.36
CA TYR A 3 11.46 13.89 -2.53
C TYR A 3 11.34 13.63 -4.03
N THR A 4 12.03 12.60 -4.52
CA THR A 4 11.74 12.05 -5.85
C THR A 4 10.56 11.09 -5.69
N HIS A 5 9.44 11.40 -6.34
CA HIS A 5 8.22 10.58 -6.23
C HIS A 5 8.30 9.28 -7.05
N LEU A 6 9.37 9.09 -7.81
CA LEU A 6 9.61 7.93 -8.66
C LEU A 6 11.04 7.42 -8.42
N ILE A 7 11.17 6.10 -8.45
CA ILE A 7 12.45 5.38 -8.45
C ILE A 7 12.41 4.32 -9.57
N THR A 8 13.58 3.97 -10.07
CA THR A 8 13.82 2.88 -11.01
C THR A 8 13.93 1.54 -10.27
N VAL A 9 13.97 0.44 -11.04
CA VAL A 9 14.17 -0.91 -10.48
C VAL A 9 15.56 -1.03 -9.85
N ASP A 10 16.60 -0.48 -10.50
CA ASP A 10 17.98 -0.54 -9.98
C ASP A 10 18.10 0.22 -8.65
N GLU A 11 17.49 1.41 -8.55
CA GLU A 11 17.44 2.18 -7.30
C GLU A 11 16.70 1.42 -6.19
N LEU A 12 15.62 0.69 -6.50
CA LEU A 12 14.95 -0.17 -5.52
C LEU A 12 15.86 -1.31 -5.05
N MET A 13 16.61 -1.94 -5.96
CA MET A 13 17.57 -2.99 -5.60
C MET A 13 18.69 -2.45 -4.70
N GLU A 14 19.19 -1.24 -4.97
CA GLU A 14 20.17 -0.55 -4.11
C GLU A 14 19.61 -0.26 -2.71
N LEU A 15 18.36 0.22 -2.62
CA LEU A 15 17.68 0.43 -1.34
C LEU A 15 17.56 -0.87 -0.55
N GLN A 16 17.20 -1.98 -1.21
CA GLN A 16 17.13 -3.30 -0.57
C GLN A 16 18.50 -3.79 -0.09
N ALA A 17 19.56 -3.53 -0.84
CA ALA A 17 20.93 -3.93 -0.48
C ALA A 17 21.53 -3.06 0.63
N SER A 18 21.03 -1.83 0.84
CA SER A 18 21.58 -0.87 1.80
C SER A 18 21.44 -1.30 3.27
N GLY A 19 20.48 -2.18 3.57
CA GLY A 19 20.13 -2.55 4.95
C GLY A 19 19.43 -1.45 5.75
N ALA A 20 19.12 -0.30 5.13
CA ALA A 20 18.28 0.72 5.75
C ALA A 20 16.83 0.22 5.91
N PRO A 21 16.06 0.73 6.90
CA PRO A 21 14.65 0.43 7.02
C PRO A 21 13.90 0.72 5.70
N LEU A 22 13.25 -0.29 5.15
CA LEU A 22 12.54 -0.22 3.88
C LEU A 22 11.21 -0.97 3.99
N LEU A 23 10.13 -0.31 3.59
CA LEU A 23 8.83 -0.93 3.37
C LEU A 23 8.46 -0.76 1.91
N VAL A 24 8.17 -1.87 1.24
CA VAL A 24 7.67 -1.89 -0.15
C VAL A 24 6.20 -2.30 -0.09
N PHE A 25 5.32 -1.53 -0.71
CA PHE A 25 3.90 -1.85 -0.78
C PHE A 25 3.52 -2.27 -2.19
N ASP A 26 2.85 -3.40 -2.31
CA ASP A 26 2.15 -3.80 -3.53
C ASP A 26 0.71 -3.28 -3.46
N CYS A 27 0.46 -2.19 -4.18
CA CYS A 27 -0.85 -1.53 -4.29
C CYS A 27 -1.65 -1.98 -5.53
N SER A 28 -1.29 -3.12 -6.16
CA SER A 28 -1.96 -3.56 -7.39
C SER A 28 -3.44 -3.82 -7.15
N ALA A 29 -4.32 -3.42 -8.07
CA ALA A 29 -5.75 -3.69 -7.97
C ALA A 29 -6.34 -3.96 -9.36
N ASP A 30 -7.34 -4.83 -9.42
CA ASP A 30 -8.14 -5.04 -10.62
C ASP A 30 -9.47 -4.28 -10.48
N LEU A 31 -9.73 -3.38 -11.43
CA LEU A 31 -10.91 -2.52 -11.43
C LEU A 31 -12.22 -3.28 -11.72
N ALA A 32 -12.14 -4.39 -12.45
CA ALA A 32 -13.29 -5.18 -12.85
C ALA A 32 -13.59 -6.30 -11.85
N ASP A 33 -12.56 -6.87 -11.23
CA ASP A 33 -12.67 -8.00 -10.32
C ASP A 33 -11.75 -7.83 -9.11
N ARG A 34 -12.32 -7.25 -8.06
CA ARG A 34 -11.63 -6.96 -6.79
C ARG A 34 -10.96 -8.20 -6.19
N ALA A 35 -11.57 -9.38 -6.35
CA ALA A 35 -11.06 -10.63 -5.79
C ALA A 35 -9.73 -11.07 -6.45
N LYS A 36 -9.44 -10.61 -7.67
CA LYS A 36 -8.16 -10.89 -8.33
C LYS A 36 -6.98 -10.17 -7.68
N SER A 37 -7.23 -9.07 -6.97
CA SER A 37 -6.15 -8.23 -6.46
C SER A 37 -5.27 -8.99 -5.44
N ASP A 38 -5.86 -9.85 -4.61
CA ASP A 38 -5.10 -10.73 -3.71
C ASP A 38 -4.40 -11.88 -4.45
N ALA A 39 -5.01 -12.40 -5.53
CA ALA A 39 -4.40 -13.42 -6.36
C ALA A 39 -3.18 -12.89 -7.14
N MET A 40 -3.21 -11.63 -7.58
CA MET A 40 -2.06 -10.96 -8.22
C MET A 40 -0.86 -10.94 -7.27
N TYR A 41 -1.06 -10.45 -6.05
CA TYR A 41 -0.02 -10.40 -5.03
C TYR A 41 0.50 -11.79 -4.67
N THR A 42 -0.40 -12.74 -4.39
CA THR A 42 -0.02 -14.12 -4.02
C THR A 42 0.71 -14.84 -5.15
N GLY A 43 0.34 -14.57 -6.41
CA GLY A 43 0.96 -15.17 -7.58
C GLY A 43 2.39 -14.70 -7.80
N LYS A 44 2.64 -13.39 -7.71
CA LYS A 44 3.99 -12.82 -7.79
C LYS A 44 4.02 -11.40 -7.24
N HIS A 45 4.95 -11.13 -6.33
CA HIS A 45 5.23 -9.80 -5.81
C HIS A 45 6.74 -9.64 -5.57
N ILE A 46 7.17 -8.42 -5.30
CA ILE A 46 8.56 -8.12 -4.91
C ILE A 46 8.83 -8.77 -3.54
N ALA A 47 9.95 -9.45 -3.38
CA ALA A 47 10.29 -10.11 -2.12
C ALA A 47 10.29 -9.11 -0.94
N GLY A 48 9.58 -9.46 0.13
CA GLY A 48 9.43 -8.61 1.31
C GLY A 48 8.44 -7.46 1.16
N ALA A 49 7.79 -7.29 0.00
CA ALA A 49 6.69 -6.35 -0.13
C ALA A 49 5.51 -6.76 0.76
N VAL A 50 4.71 -5.77 1.13
CA VAL A 50 3.46 -5.94 1.88
C VAL A 50 2.29 -5.61 0.96
N ARG A 51 1.23 -6.41 1.04
CA ARG A 51 -0.01 -6.13 0.34
C ARG A 51 -0.69 -4.87 0.91
N ALA A 52 -0.92 -3.87 0.07
CA ALA A 52 -1.74 -2.70 0.40
C ALA A 52 -3.02 -2.73 -0.45
N ASP A 53 -4.08 -3.31 0.10
CA ASP A 53 -5.31 -3.50 -0.65
C ASP A 53 -6.13 -2.22 -0.76
N LEU A 54 -6.52 -1.87 -1.99
CA LEU A 54 -7.27 -0.65 -2.26
C LEU A 54 -8.61 -0.60 -1.51
N GLU A 55 -9.29 -1.75 -1.34
CA GLU A 55 -10.62 -1.81 -0.72
C GLU A 55 -10.53 -1.89 0.80
N ARG A 56 -9.57 -2.67 1.33
CA ARG A 56 -9.49 -2.98 2.77
C ARG A 56 -8.64 -2.00 3.56
N ASP A 57 -7.53 -1.55 2.97
CA ASP A 57 -6.46 -0.85 3.68
C ASP A 57 -6.41 0.63 3.29
N LEU A 58 -6.50 0.91 1.98
CA LEU A 58 -6.33 2.26 1.44
C LEU A 58 -7.64 3.04 1.32
N SER A 59 -8.78 2.39 1.57
CA SER A 59 -10.11 2.99 1.54
C SER A 59 -10.89 2.74 2.83
N ALA A 60 -11.80 3.65 3.16
CA ALA A 60 -12.78 3.43 4.21
C ALA A 60 -13.81 2.37 3.78
N THR A 61 -13.93 1.32 4.59
CA THR A 61 -14.94 0.26 4.40
C THR A 61 -16.29 0.61 5.02
N GLN A 62 -16.33 1.59 5.93
CA GLN A 62 -17.54 2.07 6.60
C GLN A 62 -17.72 3.58 6.41
N ALA A 63 -18.96 4.01 6.19
CA ALA A 63 -19.28 5.43 5.95
C ALA A 63 -18.84 6.36 7.10
N LYS A 64 -18.90 5.89 8.35
CA LYS A 64 -18.46 6.66 9.53
C LYS A 64 -16.95 6.95 9.54
N ASP A 65 -16.17 6.16 8.78
CA ASP A 65 -14.71 6.20 8.74
C ASP A 65 -14.18 6.84 7.44
N ALA A 66 -15.08 7.20 6.54
CA ALA A 66 -14.80 7.91 5.31
C ALA A 66 -14.70 9.42 5.55
N VAL A 67 -13.70 10.08 4.95
CA VAL A 67 -13.58 11.55 4.97
C VAL A 67 -14.16 12.22 3.72
N ASN A 68 -14.47 11.45 2.69
CA ASN A 68 -15.07 11.89 1.44
C ASN A 68 -16.00 10.81 0.85
N GLY A 69 -16.69 11.14 -0.26
CA GLY A 69 -17.50 10.19 -1.01
C GLY A 69 -16.72 9.51 -2.15
N GLY A 70 -17.40 8.66 -2.91
CA GLY A 70 -16.86 7.97 -4.09
C GLY A 70 -16.79 6.45 -3.90
N ARG A 71 -16.16 5.76 -4.87
CA ARG A 71 -16.02 4.29 -4.86
C ARG A 71 -14.93 3.76 -3.94
N HIS A 72 -13.93 4.61 -3.64
CA HIS A 72 -12.77 4.33 -2.76
C HIS A 72 -12.54 5.56 -1.88
N PRO A 73 -13.45 5.84 -0.93
CA PRO A 73 -13.31 6.98 -0.05
C PRO A 73 -12.07 6.83 0.83
N LEU A 74 -11.36 7.91 1.08
CA LEU A 74 -10.19 7.91 1.95
C LEU A 74 -10.60 7.55 3.39
N PRO A 75 -9.83 6.70 4.08
CA PRO A 75 -10.01 6.48 5.51
C PRO A 75 -9.62 7.71 6.31
N LYS A 76 -10.16 7.83 7.53
CA LYS A 76 -9.62 8.74 8.53
C LYS A 76 -8.12 8.50 8.69
N ARG A 77 -7.37 9.59 8.84
CA ARG A 77 -5.92 9.56 8.99
C ARG A 77 -5.47 8.62 10.11
N GLU A 78 -6.20 8.61 11.22
CA GLU A 78 -5.86 7.81 12.41
C GLU A 78 -5.97 6.30 12.14
N LEU A 79 -6.92 5.89 11.29
CA LEU A 79 -7.08 4.48 10.90
C LEU A 79 -5.97 4.05 9.94
N LEU A 80 -5.63 4.89 8.95
CA LEU A 80 -4.51 4.64 8.05
C LEU A 80 -3.18 4.57 8.82
N ALA A 81 -2.95 5.51 9.74
CA ALA A 81 -1.76 5.54 10.58
C ALA A 81 -1.65 4.28 11.45
N GLN A 82 -2.75 3.84 12.07
CA GLN A 82 -2.79 2.62 12.87
C GLN A 82 -2.47 1.38 12.04
N TRP A 83 -3.00 1.29 10.82
CA TRP A 83 -2.68 0.20 9.90
C TRP A 83 -1.20 0.20 9.51
N LEU A 84 -0.65 1.36 9.10
CA LEU A 84 0.76 1.51 8.75
C LEU A 84 1.71 1.15 9.91
N GLN A 85 1.37 1.56 11.13
CA GLN A 85 2.13 1.18 12.34
C GLN A 85 2.10 -0.33 12.59
N GLY A 86 0.97 -0.99 12.34
CA GLY A 86 0.85 -2.44 12.41
C GLY A 86 1.79 -3.18 11.43
N LEU A 87 2.23 -2.50 10.37
CA LEU A 87 3.19 -2.99 9.38
C LEU A 87 4.64 -2.58 9.66
N GLY A 88 4.90 -1.85 10.76
CA GLY A 88 6.23 -1.42 11.17
C GLY A 88 6.65 -0.05 10.64
N MET A 89 5.72 0.75 10.11
CA MET A 89 5.98 2.16 9.80
C MET A 89 5.84 3.01 11.07
N ASN A 90 6.97 3.42 11.64
CA ASN A 90 7.08 4.02 12.98
C ASN A 90 7.65 5.43 12.95
#